data_AF-A0A5Z0F9Z8-F1
#
_entry.id   AF-A0A5Z0F9Z8-F1
#
_cell.length_a   1.000
_cell.length_b   1.000
_cell.length_c   1.000
_cell.angle_alpha   90.00
_cell.angle_beta   90.00
_cell.angle_gamma   90.00
#
_symmetry.space_group_name_H-M   'P 1'
#
loop_
_entity.id
_entity.type
_entity.pdbx_description
1 polymer ?
#
loop_
_entity_poly.entity_id
_entity_poly.type
_entity_poly.pdbx_seq_one_letter_code
_entity_poly.pdbx_strand_id
1 'polypeptide(L)'
;MFNFYAGASNNGEANYNTLNIELKHPLEIANNFLGYNQHSFYGGFATKGANHNTINIKNDLTTTDLSQSYKDALNIVAARTLEGSADYNKVYINNSMSTLPVYIYTAKKNILNNQDFYPSSA
;
A
#
# COMPACT_ATOMS: atom_id res chain seq x y z
N MET A 1 -9.11 -0.46 -11.87
CA MET A 1 -7.98 -0.68 -10.93
C MET A 1 -7.00 0.47 -11.08
N PHE A 2 -6.66 1.14 -9.98
CA PHE A 2 -5.71 2.26 -9.97
C PHE A 2 -4.48 1.90 -9.14
N ASN A 3 -3.29 2.15 -9.69
CA ASN A 3 -2.03 1.87 -9.03
C ASN A 3 -1.24 3.17 -8.89
N PHE A 4 -0.76 3.45 -7.69
CA PHE A 4 0.09 4.58 -7.37
C PHE A 4 1.45 4.04 -6.96
N TYR A 5 2.52 4.62 -7.50
CA TYR A 5 3.89 4.17 -7.24
C TYR A 5 4.73 5.34 -6.73
N ALA A 6 5.40 5.16 -5.61
CA ALA A 6 6.42 6.11 -5.14
C ALA A 6 7.69 6.00 -5.99
N GLY A 7 8.11 4.77 -6.29
CA GLY A 7 9.19 4.47 -7.23
C GLY A 7 8.88 3.21 -8.02
N ALA A 8 9.17 3.24 -9.32
CA ALA A 8 8.96 2.10 -10.23
C ALA A 8 10.15 1.93 -11.18
N SER A 9 10.59 0.69 -11.38
CA SER A 9 11.61 0.33 -12.36
C SER A 9 11.33 -1.01 -13.02
N ASN A 10 11.36 -1.06 -14.35
CA ASN A 10 11.13 -2.30 -15.11
C ASN A 10 12.41 -3.13 -15.33
N ASN A 11 13.59 -2.57 -15.01
CA ASN A 11 14.88 -3.26 -15.10
C ASN A 11 15.89 -2.56 -14.18
N GLY A 12 15.68 -2.65 -12.89
CA GLY A 12 16.45 -1.88 -11.91
C GLY A 12 15.85 -1.95 -10.53
N GLU A 13 16.24 -0.99 -9.70
CA GLU A 13 15.84 -0.90 -8.30
C GLU A 13 14.90 0.28 -8.06
N ALA A 14 14.05 0.17 -7.05
CA ALA A 14 13.19 1.24 -6.54
C ALA A 14 13.37 1.31 -5.01
N ASN A 15 14.54 1.79 -4.58
CA ASN A 15 14.90 1.89 -3.18
C ASN A 15 14.70 3.32 -2.65
N TYR A 16 14.53 3.45 -1.33
CA TYR A 16 14.51 4.74 -0.60
C TYR A 16 13.42 5.73 -1.06
N ASN A 17 12.33 5.25 -1.66
CA ASN A 17 11.23 6.11 -2.06
C ASN A 17 10.31 6.38 -0.86
N THR A 18 9.65 7.54 -0.88
CA THR A 18 8.63 7.89 0.11
C THR A 18 7.33 8.25 -0.58
N LEU A 19 6.25 7.57 -0.22
CA LEU A 19 4.89 7.90 -0.64
C LEU A 19 4.13 8.52 0.54
N ASN A 20 3.68 9.76 0.39
CA ASN A 20 2.80 10.40 1.37
C ASN A 20 1.39 10.45 0.81
N ILE A 21 0.44 9.87 1.54
CA ILE A 21 -0.99 9.85 1.20
C ILE A 21 -1.70 10.65 2.28
N GLU A 22 -2.07 11.87 1.91
CA GLU A 22 -2.83 12.82 2.74
C GLU A 22 -4.02 13.31 1.94
N LEU A 23 -5.03 12.45 1.82
CA LEU A 23 -6.23 12.78 1.06
C LEU A 23 -7.07 13.78 1.84
N LYS A 24 -7.43 14.91 1.21
CA LYS A 24 -8.41 15.86 1.76
C LYS A 24 -9.83 15.31 1.71
N HIS A 25 -10.11 14.50 0.69
CA HIS A 25 -11.35 13.77 0.50
C HIS A 25 -11.00 12.31 0.24
N PRO A 26 -11.62 11.34 0.95
CA PRO A 26 -11.34 9.92 0.74
C PRO A 26 -11.64 9.49 -0.71
N LEU A 27 -11.00 8.41 -1.17
CA LEU A 27 -11.29 7.87 -2.50
C LEU A 27 -12.75 7.42 -2.57
N GLU A 28 -13.46 7.95 -3.56
CA GLU A 28 -14.84 7.55 -3.83
C GLU A 28 -14.88 6.15 -4.45
N ILE A 29 -15.75 5.31 -3.91
CA ILE A 29 -16.06 3.99 -4.45
C ILE A 29 -17.20 4.19 -5.45
N ALA A 30 -16.91 4.17 -6.75
CA ALA A 30 -17.93 4.35 -7.78
C ALA A 30 -18.29 3.02 -8.46
N ASN A 31 -19.56 2.84 -8.82
CA ASN A 31 -19.95 1.76 -9.73
C ASN A 31 -19.25 2.00 -11.08
N ASN A 32 -18.40 1.07 -11.47
CA ASN A 32 -17.66 1.11 -12.72
C ASN A 32 -17.93 -0.15 -13.54
N PHE A 33 -17.51 -0.16 -14.81
CA PHE A 33 -17.74 -1.29 -15.73
C PHE A 33 -17.20 -2.64 -15.21
N LEU A 34 -16.16 -2.63 -14.38
CA LEU A 34 -15.55 -3.82 -13.80
C LEU A 34 -16.38 -4.38 -12.63
N GLY A 35 -17.32 -3.60 -12.08
CA GLY A 35 -18.14 -3.98 -10.92
C GLY A 35 -17.37 -4.07 -9.61
N TYR A 36 -16.15 -3.52 -9.55
CA TYR A 36 -15.33 -3.43 -8.34
C TYR A 36 -14.27 -2.31 -8.42
N ASN A 37 -13.85 -1.81 -7.26
CA ASN A 37 -12.88 -0.76 -7.07
C ASN A 37 -11.66 -1.32 -6.33
N GLN A 38 -10.53 -1.35 -7.03
CA GLN A 38 -9.26 -1.73 -6.45
C GLN A 38 -8.25 -0.60 -6.62
N HIS A 39 -7.73 -0.14 -5.49
CA HIS A 39 -6.69 0.87 -5.41
C HIS A 39 -5.47 0.26 -4.74
N SER A 40 -4.30 0.41 -5.36
CA SER A 40 -3.05 -0.12 -4.82
C SER A 40 -2.01 0.98 -4.71
N PHE A 41 -1.37 1.07 -3.55
CA PHE A 41 -0.27 1.99 -3.27
C PHE A 41 1.02 1.21 -3.13
N TYR A 42 2.03 1.52 -3.94
CA TYR A 42 3.32 0.86 -3.96
C TYR A 42 4.42 1.81 -3.45
N GLY A 43 5.13 1.40 -2.41
CA GLY A 43 6.32 2.12 -1.92
C GLY A 43 7.49 1.98 -2.89
N GLY A 44 7.77 0.75 -3.34
CA GLY A 44 8.69 0.47 -4.43
C GLY A 44 8.22 -0.69 -5.29
N PHE A 45 8.29 -0.56 -6.61
CA PHE A 45 8.00 -1.62 -7.57
C PHE A 45 9.17 -1.79 -8.53
N ALA A 46 9.86 -2.93 -8.47
CA ALA A 46 11.10 -3.10 -9.20
C ALA A 46 11.34 -4.54 -9.63
N THR A 47 12.37 -4.78 -10.44
CA THR A 47 12.83 -6.15 -10.73
C THR A 47 13.97 -6.56 -9.81
N LYS A 48 14.98 -5.69 -9.63
CA LYS A 48 16.26 -5.99 -8.96
C LYS A 48 16.36 -5.59 -7.49
N GLY A 49 15.41 -4.79 -6.97
CA GLY A 49 15.38 -4.45 -5.55
C GLY A 49 14.41 -3.32 -5.21
N ALA A 50 13.80 -3.38 -4.02
CA ALA A 50 12.86 -2.37 -3.53
C ALA A 50 12.98 -2.21 -2.00
N ASN A 51 14.14 -1.73 -1.55
CA ASN A 51 14.51 -1.62 -0.15
C ASN A 51 14.25 -0.22 0.41
N HIS A 52 14.05 -0.11 1.72
CA HIS A 52 13.96 1.16 2.46
C HIS A 52 12.90 2.14 1.97
N ASN A 53 11.84 1.67 1.31
CA ASN A 53 10.72 2.52 0.93
C ASN A 53 9.79 2.77 2.12
N THR A 54 9.21 3.96 2.17
CA THR A 54 8.28 4.36 3.23
C THR A 54 6.95 4.79 2.63
N ILE A 55 5.85 4.28 3.16
CA ILE A 55 4.50 4.76 2.86
C ILE A 55 3.95 5.39 4.13
N ASN A 56 3.58 6.67 4.06
CA ASN A 56 2.92 7.40 5.13
C ASN A 56 1.48 7.66 4.71
N ILE A 57 0.53 7.17 5.50
CA ILE A 57 -0.90 7.37 5.27
C ILE A 57 -1.47 8.15 6.44
N LYS A 58 -2.18 9.22 6.11
CA LYS A 58 -3.00 9.97 7.04
C LYS A 58 -4.37 10.24 6.41
N ASN A 59 -5.35 10.49 7.29
CA ASN A 59 -6.74 10.70 6.95
C ASN A 59 -7.40 9.45 6.36
N ASP A 60 -8.71 9.50 6.20
CA ASP A 60 -9.49 8.36 5.71
C ASP A 60 -9.22 8.09 4.22
N LEU A 61 -9.07 6.80 3.90
CA LEU A 61 -8.70 6.36 2.55
C LEU A 61 -9.91 6.16 1.65
N THR A 62 -11.04 5.76 2.21
CA THR A 62 -12.29 5.46 1.49
C THR A 62 -13.50 6.02 2.22
N THR A 63 -14.58 6.32 1.49
CA THR A 63 -15.83 6.85 2.06
C THR A 63 -16.69 5.73 2.67
N THR A 64 -17.63 6.08 3.56
CA THR A 64 -18.42 5.11 4.35
C THR A 64 -19.73 4.65 3.72
N ASP A 65 -20.16 5.25 2.60
CA ASP A 65 -21.60 5.39 2.33
C ASP A 65 -22.16 4.69 1.08
N LEU A 66 -21.54 3.61 0.57
CA LEU A 66 -22.03 2.95 -0.66
C LEU A 66 -22.08 1.42 -0.59
N SER A 67 -22.91 0.81 -1.45
CA SER A 67 -23.04 -0.64 -1.61
C SER A 67 -21.73 -1.23 -2.12
N GLN A 68 -20.89 -1.71 -1.19
CA GLN A 68 -19.59 -2.28 -1.51
C GLN A 68 -19.74 -3.61 -2.26
N SER A 69 -18.94 -3.80 -3.30
CA SER A 69 -18.72 -5.10 -3.90
C SER A 69 -17.75 -5.88 -3.02
N TYR A 70 -17.95 -7.18 -2.82
CA TYR A 70 -17.01 -8.02 -2.06
C TYR A 70 -15.58 -8.07 -2.66
N LYS A 71 -15.42 -7.57 -3.89
CA LYS A 71 -14.15 -7.45 -4.60
C LYS A 71 -13.46 -6.10 -4.40
N ASP A 72 -14.13 -5.14 -3.77
CA ASP A 72 -13.56 -3.83 -3.48
C ASP A 72 -12.44 -3.97 -2.45
N ALA A 73 -11.27 -3.41 -2.73
CA ALA A 73 -10.11 -3.54 -1.84
C ALA A 73 -9.14 -2.38 -1.97
N LEU A 74 -8.49 -2.08 -0.84
CA LEU A 74 -7.33 -1.21 -0.78
C LEU A 74 -6.08 -2.05 -0.52
N ASN A 75 -5.09 -1.97 -1.41
CA ASN A 75 -3.82 -2.65 -1.25
C ASN A 75 -2.72 -1.64 -0.93
N ILE A 76 -1.97 -1.89 0.13
CA ILE A 76 -0.79 -1.12 0.49
C ILE A 76 0.40 -2.07 0.39
N VAL A 77 1.25 -1.85 -0.61
CA VAL A 77 2.39 -2.70 -0.94
C VAL A 77 3.66 -1.91 -0.66
N ALA A 78 4.31 -2.16 0.46
CA ALA A 78 5.51 -1.40 0.83
C ALA A 78 6.63 -1.60 -0.20
N ALA A 79 6.75 -2.82 -0.73
CA ALA A 79 7.68 -3.13 -1.80
C ALA A 79 7.28 -4.40 -2.58
N ARG A 80 7.61 -4.40 -3.87
CA ARG A 80 7.53 -5.56 -4.76
C ARG A 80 8.78 -5.65 -5.62
N THR A 81 9.43 -6.81 -5.61
CA THR A 81 10.62 -7.13 -6.42
C THR A 81 10.51 -8.54 -7.00
N LEU A 82 11.20 -8.83 -8.12
CA LEU A 82 11.19 -10.15 -8.77
C LEU A 82 12.36 -11.04 -8.35
N GLU A 83 13.56 -10.45 -8.22
CA GLU A 83 14.80 -11.21 -8.01
C GLU A 83 15.72 -10.61 -6.94
N GLY A 84 15.36 -9.45 -6.37
CA GLY A 84 16.16 -8.74 -5.38
C GLY A 84 15.58 -8.70 -3.97
N SER A 85 16.21 -7.89 -3.11
CA SER A 85 15.73 -7.64 -1.75
C SER A 85 14.60 -6.60 -1.71
N ALA A 86 13.72 -6.73 -0.72
CA ALA A 86 12.70 -5.75 -0.38
C ALA A 86 12.67 -5.53 1.14
N ASP A 87 13.85 -5.26 1.68
CA ASP A 87 14.11 -5.15 3.10
C ASP A 87 13.86 -3.73 3.63
N TYR A 88 13.52 -3.64 4.92
CA TYR A 88 13.42 -2.38 5.68
C TYR A 88 12.40 -1.37 5.14
N ASN A 89 11.39 -1.84 4.41
CA ASN A 89 10.27 -1.02 3.98
C ASN A 89 9.32 -0.76 5.15
N LYS A 90 8.70 0.41 5.19
CA LYS A 90 7.87 0.84 6.32
C LYS A 90 6.53 1.35 5.82
N VAL A 91 5.47 1.02 6.55
CA VAL A 91 4.13 1.55 6.32
C VAL A 91 3.65 2.15 7.63
N TYR A 92 3.39 3.45 7.62
CA TYR A 92 2.83 4.19 8.74
C TYR A 92 1.40 4.57 8.40
N ILE A 93 0.44 4.16 9.22
CA ILE A 93 -0.98 4.51 9.08
C ILE A 93 -1.38 5.24 10.36
N ASN A 94 -1.73 6.53 10.23
CA ASN A 94 -2.07 7.37 11.37
C ASN A 94 -3.43 8.03 11.16
N ASN A 95 -4.36 7.81 12.09
CA ASN A 95 -5.71 8.41 12.05
C ASN A 95 -6.40 8.20 10.69
N SER A 96 -6.40 6.97 10.22
CA SER A 96 -7.01 6.58 8.96
C SER A 96 -8.00 5.45 9.18
N MET A 97 -9.23 5.68 8.73
CA MET A 97 -10.25 4.65 8.59
C MET A 97 -10.38 4.26 7.11
N SER A 98 -10.74 2.99 6.89
CA SER A 98 -11.14 2.48 5.59
C SER A 98 -12.36 1.59 5.79
N THR A 99 -13.36 1.79 4.94
CA THR A 99 -14.54 0.93 4.91
C THR A 99 -14.36 -0.27 4.00
N LEU A 100 -13.35 -0.23 3.12
CA LEU A 100 -12.90 -1.38 2.35
C LEU A 100 -11.91 -2.23 3.17
N PRO A 101 -11.89 -3.56 2.92
CA PRO A 101 -10.79 -4.40 3.36
C PRO A 101 -9.44 -3.82 2.92
N VAL A 102 -8.53 -3.67 3.88
CA VAL A 102 -7.16 -3.18 3.66
C VAL A 102 -6.18 -4.34 3.75
N TYR A 103 -5.44 -4.58 2.68
CA TYR A 103 -4.38 -5.58 2.64
C TYR A 103 -3.01 -4.89 2.63
N ILE A 104 -2.17 -5.24 3.60
CA ILE A 104 -0.82 -4.67 3.73
C ILE A 104 0.21 -5.76 3.42
N TYR A 105 1.04 -5.51 2.41
CA TYR A 105 2.08 -6.42 1.93
C TYR A 105 3.45 -5.82 2.14
N THR A 106 4.30 -6.50 2.92
CA THR A 106 5.68 -6.09 3.16
C THR A 106 6.61 -7.28 3.07
N ALA A 107 7.82 -7.06 2.57
CA ALA A 107 8.75 -8.17 2.32
C ALA A 107 9.72 -8.45 3.49
N LYS A 108 9.97 -7.49 4.40
CA LYS A 108 10.65 -7.76 5.67
C LYS A 108 10.56 -6.58 6.65
N LYS A 109 9.89 -6.84 7.79
CA LYS A 109 9.61 -5.95 8.93
C LYS A 109 8.47 -4.94 8.71
N ASN A 110 7.37 -5.19 9.42
CA ASN A 110 6.21 -4.30 9.49
C ASN A 110 6.13 -3.71 10.88
N ILE A 111 6.19 -2.39 10.97
CA ILE A 111 5.82 -1.68 12.19
C ILE A 111 4.48 -1.00 11.92
N LEU A 112 3.38 -1.59 12.36
CA LEU A 112 2.05 -0.99 12.32
C LEU A 112 1.76 -0.44 13.73
N ASN A 113 1.37 0.82 13.87
CA ASN A 113 1.11 1.43 15.19
C ASN A 113 2.24 1.25 16.24
N ASN A 114 3.51 1.37 15.84
CA ASN A 114 4.68 1.11 16.71
C ASN A 114 4.81 -0.33 17.23
N GLN A 115 4.09 -1.30 16.68
CA GLN A 115 4.24 -2.73 17.03
C GLN A 115 4.77 -3.53 15.83
N ASP A 116 5.63 -4.52 16.11
CA ASP A 116 6.12 -5.46 15.09
C ASP A 116 5.07 -6.56 14.89
N PHE A 117 4.64 -6.76 13.65
CA PHE A 117 3.58 -7.72 13.30
C PHE A 117 4.12 -9.03 12.70
N TYR A 118 5.44 -9.23 12.67
CA TYR A 118 6.00 -10.55 12.34
C TYR A 118 6.12 -11.44 13.59
N PRO A 119 5.86 -12.75 13.48
CA PRO A 119 6.33 -13.69 14.49
C PRO A 119 7.86 -13.58 14.60
N SER A 120 8.38 -13.56 15.82
CA SER A 120 9.80 -13.35 16.14
C SER A 120 10.75 -14.44 15.58
N SER A 121 10.20 -15.51 15.01
CA SER A 121 10.90 -16.53 14.24
C SER A 121 9.89 -17.40 13.51
N ALA A 122 10.17 -17.74 12.25
CA ALA A 122 9.53 -18.86 11.54
C ALA A 122 10.22 -20.17 11.92
#